data_AF-A0A941WLT7-F1
#
_entry.id   AF-A0A941WLT7-F1
#
_cell.length_a   1.000
_cell.length_b   1.000
_cell.length_c   1.000
_cell.angle_alpha   90.00
_cell.angle_beta   90.00
_cell.angle_gamma   90.00
#
_symmetry.space_group_name_H-M   'P 1'
#
loop_
_entity.id
_entity.type
_entity.pdbx_description
1 polymer ?
#
loop_
_entity_poly.entity_id
_entity_poly.type
_entity_poly.pdbx_seq_one_letter_code
_entity_poly.pdbx_strand_id
1 'polypeptide(L)'
;VEEKITTKNAKGKDVTKTVIKDGAKKLAARRKIMTLTYDFQEQKGFKESKPAFKARTKDIRHPLMEKIFNEIAPKYAERKEEVGQGGGYTRIYKMGPRKGDAAEVAIIELI
;
A
#
# COMPACT_ATOMS: atom_id res chain seq x y z
N VAL A 1 6.20 0.99 -16.47
CA VAL A 1 6.69 1.76 -17.63
C VAL A 1 6.97 3.16 -17.13
N GLU A 2 8.24 3.53 -17.08
CA GLU A 2 8.65 4.87 -16.66
C GLU A 2 8.42 5.83 -17.83
N GLU A 3 7.59 6.85 -17.62
CA GLU A 3 7.34 7.86 -18.64
C GLU A 3 7.66 9.23 -18.03
N LYS A 4 8.59 9.96 -18.65
CA LYS A 4 8.94 11.32 -18.24
C LYS A 4 7.92 12.25 -18.88
N ILE A 5 7.02 12.79 -18.07
CA ILE A 5 6.03 13.77 -18.54
C ILE A 5 6.56 15.15 -18.21
N THR A 6 6.82 15.97 -19.23
CA THR A 6 7.13 17.39 -19.09
C THR A 6 5.82 18.17 -18.94
N THR A 7 5.63 18.84 -17.81
CA THR A 7 4.44 19.70 -17.58
C THR A 7 4.90 21.14 -17.37
N LYS A 8 4.24 22.12 -18.02
CA LYS A 8 4.52 23.55 -17.84
C LYS A 8 3.87 24.07 -16.56
N ASN A 9 4.66 24.66 -15.67
CA ASN A 9 4.14 25.35 -14.50
C ASN A 9 3.52 26.71 -14.88
N ALA A 10 2.73 27.32 -13.98
CA ALA A 10 2.10 28.64 -14.16
C ALA A 10 3.06 29.81 -14.46
N LYS A 11 4.38 29.58 -14.37
CA LYS A 11 5.46 30.53 -14.71
C LYS A 11 6.22 30.18 -16.01
N GLY A 12 5.67 29.29 -16.85
CA GLY A 12 6.25 28.93 -18.16
C GLY A 12 7.51 28.08 -18.13
N LYS A 13 7.98 27.64 -16.95
CA LYS A 13 9.12 26.71 -16.80
C LYS A 13 8.65 25.26 -16.92
N ASP A 14 9.38 24.47 -17.70
CA ASP A 14 9.16 23.03 -17.86
C ASP A 14 9.62 22.29 -16.60
N VAL A 15 8.71 21.54 -15.97
CA VAL A 15 9.04 20.64 -14.87
C VAL A 15 8.91 19.20 -15.37
N THR A 16 9.99 18.45 -15.25
CA THR A 16 10.02 17.02 -15.53
C THR A 16 9.48 16.24 -14.34
N LYS A 17 8.37 15.52 -14.52
CA LYS A 17 7.86 14.56 -13.54
C LYS A 17 8.03 13.15 -14.10
N THR A 18 8.76 12.31 -13.37
CA THR A 18 8.84 10.87 -13.68
C THR A 18 7.58 10.22 -13.13
N VAL A 19 6.69 9.76 -14.01
CA VAL A 19 5.46 9.06 -13.61
C VAL A 19 5.65 7.58 -13.92
N ILE A 20 5.59 6.75 -12.88
CA ILE A 20 5.65 5.30 -13.02
C ILE A 20 4.24 4.81 -13.34
N LYS A 21 4.01 4.38 -14.58
CA LYS A 21 2.74 3.78 -14.99
C LYS A 21 2.79 2.27 -14.81
N ASP A 22 1.73 1.74 -14.20
CA ASP A 22 1.52 0.30 -14.07
C ASP A 22 1.25 -0.32 -15.47
N GLY A 23 1.87 -1.48 -15.74
CA GLY A 23 1.56 -2.26 -16.94
C GLY A 23 0.15 -2.87 -16.87
N ALA A 24 -0.39 -3.35 -18.00
CA ALA A 24 -1.79 -3.80 -18.11
C ALA A 24 -2.21 -4.83 -17.03
N LYS A 25 -1.35 -5.82 -16.72
CA LYS A 25 -1.62 -6.82 -15.68
C LYS A 25 -1.69 -6.21 -14.27
N LYS A 26 -0.72 -5.34 -13.93
CA LYS A 26 -0.64 -4.67 -12.62
C LYS A 26 -1.80 -3.69 -12.44
N LEU A 27 -2.16 -2.96 -13.50
CA LEU A 27 -3.32 -2.06 -13.51
C LEU A 27 -4.65 -2.82 -13.30
N ALA A 28 -4.82 -3.97 -13.95
CA ALA A 28 -6.01 -4.80 -13.77
C ALA A 28 -6.13 -5.32 -12.33
N ALA A 29 -5.03 -5.80 -11.74
CA ALA A 29 -4.99 -6.21 -10.34
C ALA A 29 -5.32 -5.05 -9.39
N ARG A 30 -4.72 -3.88 -9.62
CA ARG A 30 -4.97 -2.66 -8.84
C ARG A 30 -6.45 -2.27 -8.84
N ARG A 31 -7.09 -2.27 -10.02
CA ARG A 31 -8.53 -1.96 -10.14
C ARG A 31 -9.41 -2.95 -9.38
N LYS A 32 -9.11 -4.26 -9.47
CA LYS A 32 -9.84 -5.29 -8.72
C LYS A 32 -9.71 -5.13 -7.20
N ILE A 33 -8.53 -4.76 -6.71
CA ILE A 33 -8.33 -4.54 -5.28
C ILE A 33 -9.10 -3.28 -4.83
N MET A 34 -9.03 -2.18 -5.61
CA MET A 34 -9.76 -0.95 -5.28
C MET A 34 -11.28 -1.15 -5.20
N THR A 35 -11.87 -2.11 -5.92
CA THR A 35 -13.31 -2.41 -5.78
C THR A 35 -13.68 -3.13 -4.49
N LEU A 36 -12.71 -3.80 -3.85
CA LEU A 36 -12.94 -4.61 -2.65
C LEU A 36 -12.57 -3.85 -1.36
N THR A 37 -11.62 -2.92 -1.46
CA THR A 37 -11.09 -2.19 -0.32
C THR A 37 -11.73 -0.81 -0.19
N TYR A 38 -11.97 -0.37 1.04
CA TYR A 38 -12.33 1.02 1.30
C TYR A 38 -11.12 1.95 1.09
N ASP A 39 -11.38 3.11 0.48
CA ASP A 39 -10.35 4.14 0.29
C ASP A 39 -10.16 4.95 1.58
N PHE A 40 -9.33 4.40 2.48
CA PHE A 40 -8.99 5.05 3.73
C PHE A 40 -7.86 6.06 3.51
N GLN A 41 -8.16 7.33 3.77
CA GLN A 41 -7.20 8.42 3.68
C GLN A 41 -6.26 8.40 4.89
N GLU A 42 -5.02 8.84 4.67
CA GLU A 42 -4.04 8.88 5.75
C GLU A 42 -4.48 9.82 6.87
N GLN A 43 -4.30 9.37 8.10
CA GLN A 43 -4.53 10.20 9.26
C GLN A 43 -3.27 11.00 9.59
N LYS A 44 -3.49 12.21 10.09
CA LYS A 44 -2.44 13.10 10.54
C LYS A 44 -1.76 12.51 11.79
N GLY A 45 -0.43 12.51 11.82
CA GLY A 45 0.31 12.09 13.01
C GLY A 45 0.02 13.01 14.22
N PHE A 46 0.08 12.47 15.43
CA PHE A 46 -0.29 13.18 16.66
C PHE A 46 0.44 14.52 16.86
N LYS A 47 1.72 14.61 16.46
CA LYS A 47 2.56 15.83 16.53
C LYS A 47 2.85 16.49 15.18
N GLU A 48 2.23 16.01 14.11
CA GLU A 48 2.48 16.55 12.76
C GLU A 48 1.84 17.94 12.63
N SER A 49 2.40 18.85 11.82
CA SER A 49 1.73 20.13 11.50
C SER A 49 0.79 19.95 10.29
N LYS A 50 -0.27 20.76 10.17
CA LYS A 50 -1.18 20.69 9.00
C LYS A 50 -0.44 20.91 7.66
N PRO A 51 0.55 21.83 7.56
CA PRO A 51 1.34 21.99 6.34
C PRO A 51 2.19 20.76 6.00
N ALA A 52 2.85 20.15 7.00
CA ALA A 52 3.66 18.95 6.81
C ALA A 52 2.80 17.77 6.30
N PHE A 53 1.63 17.57 6.91
CA PHE A 53 0.67 16.55 6.47
C PHE A 53 0.23 16.74 5.02
N LYS A 54 -0.10 17.97 4.62
CA LYS A 54 -0.49 18.28 3.24
C LYS A 54 0.66 18.08 2.26
N ALA A 55 1.89 18.40 2.63
CA ALA A 55 3.06 18.19 1.79
C ALA A 55 3.32 16.70 1.56
N ARG A 56 3.18 15.88 2.60
CA ARG A 56 3.39 14.43 2.58
C ARG A 56 2.33 13.68 1.75
N THR A 57 1.07 14.06 1.91
CA THR A 57 -0.07 13.37 1.28
C THR A 57 -0.43 13.90 -0.12
N LYS A 58 0.24 14.96 -0.60
CA LYS A 58 -0.12 15.69 -1.83
C LYS A 58 -0.27 14.80 -3.06
N ASP A 59 0.65 13.86 -3.23
CA ASP A 59 0.72 12.99 -4.41
C ASP A 59 0.13 11.58 -4.14
N ILE A 60 -0.30 11.30 -2.90
CA ILE A 60 -0.85 10.00 -2.48
C ILE A 60 -2.38 10.07 -2.57
N ARG A 61 -2.94 9.52 -3.64
CA ARG A 61 -4.39 9.49 -3.84
C ARG A 61 -5.07 8.32 -3.13
N HIS A 62 -4.40 7.16 -3.13
CA HIS A 62 -4.93 5.90 -2.57
C HIS A 62 -3.86 5.26 -1.67
N PRO A 63 -3.78 5.66 -0.38
CA PRO A 63 -2.67 5.27 0.51
C PRO A 63 -2.50 3.76 0.65
N LEU A 64 -3.60 3.03 0.82
CA LEU A 64 -3.57 1.57 0.95
C LEU A 64 -3.01 0.91 -0.32
N MET A 65 -3.40 1.40 -1.49
CA MET A 65 -2.94 0.85 -2.76
C MET A 65 -1.45 1.07 -2.98
N GLU A 66 -0.96 2.28 -2.67
CA GLU A 66 0.46 2.57 -2.73
C GLU A 66 1.25 1.66 -1.79
N LYS A 67 0.79 1.48 -0.55
CA LYS A 67 1.42 0.58 0.42
C LYS A 67 1.46 -0.88 -0.07
N ILE A 68 0.35 -1.38 -0.61
CA ILE A 68 0.28 -2.75 -1.13
C ILE A 68 1.30 -2.97 -2.26
N PHE A 69 1.37 -2.05 -3.22
CA PHE A 69 2.20 -2.26 -4.41
C PHE A 69 3.68 -1.86 -4.24
N ASN A 70 3.98 -0.92 -3.36
CA ASN A 70 5.34 -0.41 -3.17
C ASN A 70 6.07 -1.13 -2.03
N GLU A 71 5.37 -1.60 -0.99
CA GLU A 71 5.98 -2.25 0.18
C GLU A 71 5.65 -3.75 0.25
N ILE A 72 4.36 -4.09 0.24
CA ILE A 72 3.91 -5.46 0.54
C ILE A 72 4.18 -6.42 -0.64
N ALA A 73 3.89 -5.99 -1.87
CA ALA A 73 4.06 -6.84 -3.05
C ALA A 73 5.53 -7.21 -3.31
N PRO A 74 6.52 -6.30 -3.23
CA PRO A 74 7.94 -6.66 -3.33
C PRO A 74 8.37 -7.64 -2.23
N LYS A 75 7.99 -7.40 -0.97
CA LYS A 75 8.30 -8.29 0.16
C LYS A 75 7.86 -9.74 -0.10
N TYR A 76 6.65 -9.93 -0.62
CA TYR A 76 6.14 -11.27 -0.92
C TYR A 76 6.70 -11.87 -2.22
N ALA A 77 7.14 -11.04 -3.16
CA ALA A 77 7.85 -11.51 -4.33
C ALA A 77 9.22 -12.09 -3.93
N GLU A 78 9.96 -11.39 -3.08
CA GLU A 78 11.24 -11.85 -2.51
C GLU A 78 11.05 -13.15 -1.72
N ARG A 79 10.07 -13.20 -0.81
CA ARG A 79 9.74 -14.42 -0.08
C ARG A 79 9.43 -15.62 -0.97
N LYS A 80 8.73 -15.40 -2.09
CA LYS A 80 8.43 -16.47 -3.06
C LYS A 80 9.72 -17.04 -3.66
N GLU A 81 10.71 -16.19 -3.92
CA GLU A 81 12.02 -16.59 -4.43
C GLU A 81 12.83 -17.33 -3.36
N GLU A 82 12.83 -16.84 -2.11
CA GLU A 82 13.55 -17.45 -0.98
C GLU A 82 13.01 -18.84 -0.59
N VAL A 83 11.68 -18.96 -0.45
CA VAL A 83 11.03 -20.18 0.06
C VAL A 83 10.65 -21.13 -1.08
N GLY A 84 10.72 -20.66 -2.34
CA GLY A 84 10.29 -21.42 -3.53
C GLY A 84 8.78 -21.65 -3.62
N GLN A 85 7.99 -21.09 -2.69
CA GLN A 85 6.55 -21.30 -2.61
C GLN A 85 5.78 -20.00 -2.81
N GLY A 86 4.86 -20.01 -3.79
CA GLY A 86 3.88 -18.94 -3.97
C GLY A 86 2.70 -19.09 -3.01
N GLY A 87 2.30 -18.00 -2.34
CA GLY A 87 1.14 -17.97 -1.46
C GLY A 87 1.49 -18.11 0.03
N GLY A 88 0.47 -18.40 0.84
CA GLY A 88 0.61 -18.45 2.31
C GLY A 88 1.02 -17.10 2.88
N TYR A 89 0.25 -16.05 2.59
CA TYR A 89 0.53 -14.67 3.02
C TYR A 89 0.20 -14.41 4.48
N THR A 90 -0.66 -15.23 5.06
CA THR A 90 -1.09 -15.11 6.45
C THR A 90 -0.65 -16.33 7.26
N ARG A 91 -0.31 -16.09 8.53
CA ARG A 91 -0.12 -17.12 9.54
C ARG A 91 -1.13 -16.93 10.65
N ILE A 92 -1.63 -18.03 11.20
CA ILE A 92 -2.57 -18.03 12.31
C ILE A 92 -1.92 -18.75 13.49
N TYR A 93 -1.86 -18.08 14.65
CA TYR A 93 -1.51 -18.71 15.92
C TYR A 93 -2.77 -18.85 16.76
N LYS A 94 -3.10 -20.09 17.13
CA LYS A 94 -4.19 -20.35 18.08
C LYS A 94 -3.73 -19.92 19.48
N MET A 95 -4.53 -19.07 20.12
CA MET A 95 -4.32 -18.64 21.49
C MET A 95 -5.21 -19.45 22.43
N GLY A 96 -4.88 -19.37 23.73
CA GLY A 96 -5.78 -19.86 24.77
C GLY A 96 -7.10 -19.08 24.82
N PRO A 97 -8.09 -19.58 25.58
CA PRO A 97 -9.39 -18.94 25.71
C PRO A 97 -9.29 -17.56 26.36
N ARG A 98 -10.13 -16.61 25.91
CA ARG A 98 -10.23 -15.28 26.48
C ARG A 98 -10.75 -15.35 27.92
N LYS A 99 -10.11 -14.61 28.83
CA LYS A 99 -10.59 -14.49 30.22
C LYS A 99 -11.95 -13.78 30.24
N GLY A 100 -12.92 -14.40 30.91
CA GLY A 100 -14.28 -13.88 31.07
C GLY A 100 -15.33 -14.80 30.42
N ASP A 101 -15.27 -14.93 29.10
CA ASP A 101 -16.25 -15.69 28.31
C ASP A 101 -15.72 -17.01 27.73
N ALA A 102 -14.45 -17.33 28.00
CA ALA A 102 -13.75 -18.53 27.54
C ALA A 102 -13.78 -18.73 26.01
N ALA A 103 -14.01 -17.67 25.23
CA ALA A 103 -14.02 -17.74 23.77
C ALA A 103 -12.63 -18.07 23.22
N GLU A 104 -12.54 -18.94 22.21
CA GLU A 104 -11.29 -19.20 21.51
C GLU A 104 -10.81 -17.95 20.76
N VAL A 105 -9.52 -17.66 20.84
CA VAL A 105 -8.89 -16.51 20.18
C VAL A 105 -7.76 -17.00 19.30
N ALA A 106 -7.48 -16.27 18.22
CA ALA A 106 -6.30 -16.48 17.40
C ALA A 106 -5.68 -15.14 16.99
N ILE A 107 -4.37 -15.15 16.77
CA ILE A 107 -3.64 -14.03 16.17
C ILE A 107 -3.44 -14.35 14.68
N ILE A 108 -3.84 -13.43 13.82
CA ILE A 108 -3.62 -13.52 12.36
C ILE A 108 -2.59 -12.46 11.99
N GLU A 109 -1.48 -12.89 11.41
CA GLU A 109 -0.39 -12.00 10.97
C GLU A 109 -0.10 -12.15 9.48
N LEU A 110 0.43 -11.08 8.88
CA LEU A 110 1.02 -11.08 7.55
C LEU A 110 2.49 -11.51 7.65
N ILE A 111 2.93 -12.43 6.78
CA ILE A 111 4.28 -13.01 6.82
C ILE A 111 5.30 -12.11 6.12
#